data_AF-A0A317QFG4-F1
#
_entry.id   AF-A0A317QFG4-F1
#
_cell.length_a   1.000
_cell.length_b   1.000
_cell.length_c   1.000
_cell.angle_alpha   90.00
_cell.angle_beta   90.00
_cell.angle_gamma   90.00
#
_symmetry.space_group_name_H-M   'P 1'
#
loop_
_entity.id
_entity.type
_entity.pdbx_description
1 polymer ?
#
loop_
_entity_poly.entity_id
_entity_poly.type
_entity_poly.pdbx_seq_one_letter_code
_entity_poly.pdbx_strand_id
1 'polypeptide(L)'
;MFWAGLDGDVDAVTALAGRLAAGARGLGLPVEDRPFRPHLTLGRWHPRRPADGDLPARLAGYRGPEWPLREVTLVRSTAGRHEVLASFTTRTPSAPP
;
A
#
# COMPACT_ATOMS: atom_id res chain seq x y z
N MET A 1 -0.72 -8.28 12.38
CA MET A 1 -1.42 -7.17 11.70
C MET A 1 -2.61 -7.74 10.95
N PHE A 2 -3.65 -6.96 10.76
CA PHE A 2 -4.81 -7.32 9.96
C PHE A 2 -4.93 -6.36 8.79
N TRP A 3 -5.14 -6.92 7.60
CA TRP A 3 -5.08 -6.20 6.35
C TRP A 3 -6.03 -6.82 5.33
N ALA A 4 -6.43 -6.02 4.35
CA ALA A 4 -7.15 -6.46 3.16
C ALA A 4 -6.20 -6.39 1.95
N GLY A 5 -6.27 -7.38 1.07
CA GLY A 5 -5.63 -7.31 -0.25
C GLY A 5 -6.32 -6.30 -1.16
N LEU A 6 -5.73 -6.05 -2.33
CA LEU A 6 -6.34 -5.26 -3.39
C LEU A 6 -6.75 -6.19 -4.54
N ASP A 7 -7.84 -5.83 -5.23
CA ASP A 7 -8.24 -6.37 -6.54
C ASP A 7 -8.09 -5.27 -7.61
N GLY A 8 -8.29 -5.60 -8.89
CA GLY A 8 -8.20 -4.65 -10.00
C GLY A 8 -6.77 -4.51 -10.56
N ASP A 9 -6.28 -3.27 -10.70
CA ASP A 9 -4.99 -2.93 -11.32
C ASP A 9 -3.74 -3.25 -10.45
N VAL A 10 -3.73 -4.42 -9.80
CA VAL A 10 -2.69 -4.84 -8.83
C VAL A 10 -1.30 -4.91 -9.48
N ASP A 11 -1.22 -5.35 -10.74
CA ASP A 11 0.04 -5.42 -11.49
C ASP A 11 0.61 -4.03 -11.75
N ALA A 12 -0.24 -3.04 -12.07
CA ALA A 12 0.20 -1.66 -12.30
C ALA A 12 0.74 -1.02 -11.02
N VAL A 13 0.07 -1.26 -9.89
CA VAL A 13 0.54 -0.80 -8.56
C VAL A 13 1.84 -1.50 -8.16
N THR A 14 1.98 -2.79 -8.45
CA THR A 14 3.20 -3.56 -8.17
C THR A 14 4.37 -3.07 -9.02
N ALA A 15 4.15 -2.79 -10.30
CA ALA A 15 5.15 -2.20 -11.19
C ALA A 15 5.56 -0.79 -10.72
N LEU A 16 4.60 0.03 -10.27
CA LEU A 16 4.89 1.34 -9.68
C LEU A 16 5.79 1.22 -8.45
N ALA A 17 5.46 0.34 -7.51
CA ALA A 17 6.28 0.08 -6.33
C ALA A 17 7.70 -0.37 -6.70
N GLY A 18 7.83 -1.24 -7.71
CA GLY A 18 9.13 -1.67 -8.23
C GLY A 18 9.98 -0.52 -8.79
N ARG A 19 9.37 0.39 -9.58
CA ARG A 19 10.08 1.59 -10.10
C ARG A 19 10.52 2.54 -8.98
N LEU A 20 9.66 2.77 -7.99
CA LEU A 20 10.00 3.60 -6.83
C LEU A 20 11.16 2.99 -6.02
N ALA A 21 11.11 1.67 -5.81
CA ALA A 21 12.17 0.91 -5.13
C ALA A 21 13.50 0.99 -5.89
N ALA A 22 13.49 0.86 -7.22
CA ALA A 22 14.69 1.01 -8.05
C ALA A 22 15.26 2.43 -7.97
N GLY A 23 14.41 3.46 -8.04
CA GLY A 23 14.83 4.86 -7.88
C GLY A 23 15.45 5.14 -6.51
N ALA A 24 14.81 4.66 -5.44
CA ALA A 24 15.34 4.79 -4.08
C ALA A 24 16.71 4.09 -3.91
N ARG A 25 16.88 2.87 -4.46
CA ARG A 25 18.18 2.18 -4.47
C ARG A 25 19.25 2.98 -5.22
N GLY A 26 18.91 3.56 -6.38
CA GLY A 26 19.81 4.41 -7.15
C GLY A 26 20.29 5.66 -6.40
N LEU A 27 19.49 6.14 -5.43
CA LEU A 27 19.85 7.24 -4.52
C LEU A 27 20.58 6.78 -3.24
N GLY A 28 20.89 5.48 -3.12
CA GLY A 28 21.53 4.92 -1.93
C GLY A 28 20.61 4.77 -0.72
N LEU A 29 19.29 4.85 -0.89
CA LEU A 29 18.34 4.65 0.20
C LEU A 29 18.14 3.15 0.46
N PRO A 30 18.00 2.73 1.73
CA PRO A 30 17.68 1.36 2.07
C PRO A 30 16.27 1.01 1.58
N VAL A 31 16.13 -0.13 0.91
CA VAL A 31 14.86 -0.66 0.43
C VAL A 31 14.79 -2.13 0.82
N GLU A 32 13.63 -2.60 1.30
CA GLU A 32 13.44 -4.01 1.62
C GLU A 32 13.53 -4.88 0.36
N ASP A 33 14.12 -6.08 0.49
CA ASP A 33 14.23 -7.05 -0.62
C ASP A 33 13.03 -8.00 -0.72
N ARG A 34 12.11 -7.94 0.25
CA ARG A 34 10.92 -8.78 0.22
C ARG A 34 9.96 -8.35 -0.90
N PRO A 35 9.25 -9.31 -1.53
CA PRO A 35 8.25 -9.00 -2.53
C PRO A 35 7.21 -8.01 -1.99
N PHE A 36 6.91 -6.99 -2.79
CA PHE A 36 5.83 -6.07 -2.50
C PHE A 36 4.50 -6.81 -2.57
N ARG A 37 3.72 -6.74 -1.49
CA ARG A 37 2.36 -7.29 -1.41
C ARG A 37 1.40 -6.12 -1.22
N PRO A 38 0.68 -5.68 -2.28
CA PRO A 38 -0.29 -4.59 -2.17
C PRO A 38 -1.36 -4.95 -1.12
N HIS A 39 -1.50 -4.12 -0.09
CA HIS A 39 -2.51 -4.32 0.95
C HIS A 39 -2.87 -3.01 1.64
N LEU A 40 -4.07 -2.95 2.21
CA LEU A 40 -4.49 -1.90 3.14
C LEU A 40 -4.44 -2.46 4.56
N THR A 41 -3.63 -1.85 5.44
CA THR A 41 -3.65 -2.21 6.86
C THR A 41 -4.95 -1.69 7.49
N LEU A 42 -5.78 -2.60 7.98
CA LEU A 42 -7.05 -2.28 8.65
C LEU A 42 -6.86 -2.12 10.16
N GLY A 43 -5.88 -2.80 10.73
CA GLY A 43 -5.61 -2.73 12.15
C GLY A 43 -4.35 -3.47 12.59
N ARG A 44 -3.89 -3.15 13.79
CA ARG A 44 -2.76 -3.82 14.43
C ARG A 44 -3.21 -4.31 15.78
N TRP A 45 -2.98 -5.59 16.05
CA TRP A 45 -3.38 -6.17 17.33
C TRP A 45 -2.41 -5.70 18.39
N HIS A 46 -2.95 -5.39 19.56
CA HIS A 46 -2.12 -4.93 20.67
C HIS A 46 -1.28 -6.11 21.19
N PRO A 47 0.05 -5.97 21.39
CA PRO A 47 0.92 -7.10 21.75
C PRO A 47 0.52 -7.85 23.03
N ARG A 48 -0.09 -7.14 23.98
CA ARG A 48 -0.57 -7.70 25.27
C ARG A 48 -2.01 -8.21 25.24
N ARG A 49 -2.66 -8.30 24.07
CA ARG A 49 -4.01 -8.86 23.93
C ARG A 49 -4.02 -9.93 22.85
N PRO A 50 -4.78 -11.03 23.03
CA PRO A 50 -4.90 -12.05 22.01
C PRO A 50 -5.52 -11.46 20.74
N ALA A 51 -5.03 -11.95 19.60
CA ALA A 51 -5.62 -11.70 18.30
C ALA A 51 -7.03 -12.30 18.22
N ASP A 52 -7.96 -11.61 17.57
CA ASP A 52 -9.15 -12.28 17.03
C ASP A 52 -8.72 -13.03 15.75
N GLY A 53 -8.57 -14.35 15.86
CA GLY A 53 -8.15 -15.21 14.76
C GLY A 53 -9.26 -15.49 13.73
N ASP A 54 -10.52 -15.30 14.10
CA ASP A 54 -11.69 -15.60 13.27
C ASP A 54 -12.13 -14.39 12.44
N LEU A 55 -11.67 -13.19 12.81
CA LEU A 55 -11.99 -11.95 12.10
C LEU A 55 -11.75 -12.01 10.57
N PRO A 56 -10.63 -12.58 10.05
CA PRO A 56 -10.45 -12.72 8.62
C PRO A 56 -11.54 -13.58 7.96
N ALA A 57 -11.95 -14.68 8.58
CA ALA A 57 -12.99 -15.57 8.03
C ALA A 57 -14.36 -14.86 7.98
N ARG A 58 -14.68 -14.10 9.03
CA ARG A 58 -15.92 -13.29 9.09
C ARG A 58 -15.97 -12.19 8.02
N LEU A 59 -14.82 -11.76 7.50
CA LEU A 59 -14.70 -10.72 6.48
C LEU A 59 -14.29 -11.26 5.11
N ALA A 60 -14.20 -12.57 4.90
CA ALA A 60 -13.66 -13.18 3.68
C ALA A 60 -14.42 -12.80 2.40
N GLY A 61 -15.71 -12.49 2.51
CA GLY A 61 -16.55 -12.05 1.38
C GLY A 61 -16.63 -10.53 1.21
N TYR A 62 -16.01 -9.74 2.08
CA TYR A 62 -16.08 -8.29 2.00
C TYR A 62 -15.30 -7.77 0.78
N ARG A 63 -15.98 -6.98 -0.05
CA ARG A 63 -15.37 -6.19 -1.13
C ARG A 63 -15.54 -4.72 -0.79
N GLY A 64 -14.42 -4.00 -0.76
CA GLY A 64 -14.44 -2.54 -0.62
C GLY A 64 -14.93 -1.85 -1.90
N PRO A 65 -15.21 -0.53 -1.83
CA PRO A 65 -15.52 0.24 -3.02
C PRO A 65 -14.32 0.28 -3.97
N GLU A 66 -14.59 0.46 -5.27
CA GLU A 66 -13.56 0.81 -6.23
C GLU A 66 -13.09 2.25 -6.02
N TRP A 67 -11.80 2.48 -6.19
CA TRP A 67 -11.22 3.81 -6.10
C TRP A 67 -10.10 3.96 -7.14
N PRO A 68 -10.06 5.10 -7.84
CA PRO A 68 -8.94 5.39 -8.72
C PRO A 68 -7.69 5.75 -7.89
N LEU A 69 -6.53 5.25 -8.31
CA LEU A 69 -5.27 5.84 -7.88
C LEU A 69 -5.13 7.21 -8.55
N ARG A 70 -5.18 8.28 -7.75
CA ARG A 70 -5.09 9.68 -8.23
C ARG A 70 -3.77 10.35 -7.88
N GLU A 71 -3.11 9.87 -6.83
CA GLU A 71 -1.96 10.53 -6.25
C GLU A 71 -1.03 9.49 -5.61
N VAL A 72 0.26 9.78 -5.68
CA VAL A 72 1.30 9.12 -4.89
C VAL A 72 1.96 10.16 -4.01
N THR A 73 2.10 9.85 -2.72
CA THR A 73 2.60 10.80 -1.73
C THR A 73 3.88 10.26 -1.09
N LEU A 74 4.92 11.10 -1.02
CA LEU A 74 6.09 10.82 -0.20
C LEU A 74 5.82 11.25 1.24
N VAL A 75 5.94 10.32 2.18
CA VAL A 75 5.58 10.54 3.58
C VAL A 75 6.77 10.24 4.48
N ARG A 76 6.97 11.07 5.51
CA ARG A 76 7.83 10.79 6.65
C ARG A 76 7.00 10.23 7.80
N SER A 77 7.40 9.06 8.31
CA SER A 77 6.77 8.46 9.49
C SER A 77 7.65 8.63 10.73
N THR A 78 7.14 9.29 11.76
CA THR A 78 7.83 9.50 13.05
C THR A 78 6.91 9.17 14.21
N ALA A 79 7.26 8.16 15.01
CA ALA A 79 6.50 7.75 16.20
C ALA A 79 4.98 7.54 15.93
N GLY A 80 4.64 6.94 14.79
CA GLY A 80 3.25 6.66 14.40
C GLY A 80 2.52 7.85 13.76
N ARG A 81 3.16 9.01 13.61
CA ARG A 81 2.64 10.14 12.84
C ARG A 81 3.20 10.14 11.43
N HIS A 82 2.37 10.52 10.47
CA HIS A 82 2.71 10.61 9.07
C HIS A 82 2.66 12.07 8.62
N GLU A 83 3.78 12.58 8.11
CA GLU A 83 3.91 13.91 7.55
C GLU A 83 4.11 13.81 6.03
N VAL A 84 3.29 14.51 5.26
CA VAL A 84 3.43 14.57 3.79
C VAL A 84 4.59 15.50 3.43
N LEU A 85 5.57 14.97 2.70
CA LEU A 85 6.71 15.74 2.19
C LEU A 85 6.48 16.24 0.76
N ALA A 86 5.82 15.43 -0.07
CA ALA A 86 5.51 15.77 -1.46
C ALA A 86 4.37 14.89 -1.99
N SER A 87 3.65 15.41 -2.99
CA SER A 87 2.49 14.80 -3.62
C SER A 87 2.62 14.83 -5.14
N PHE A 88 2.32 13.72 -5.80
CA PHE A 88 2.45 13.56 -7.25
C PHE A 88 1.15 13.00 -7.83
N THR A 89 0.45 13.79 -8.64
CA THR A 89 -0.77 13.33 -9.31
C THR A 89 -0.44 12.27 -10.34
N THR A 90 -1.13 11.14 -10.30
CA THR A 90 -1.04 10.13 -11.35
C THR A 90 -1.87 10.59 -12.53
N ARG A 91 -1.24 10.77 -13.68
CA ARG A 91 -1.97 10.94 -14.94
C ARG A 91 -2.65 9.61 -15.25
N THR A 92 -3.96 9.63 -15.47
CA THR A 92 -4.64 8.51 -16.13
C THR A 92 -3.94 8.32 -17.48
N PRO A 93 -3.45 7.11 -17.84
CA PRO A 93 -3.05 6.88 -19.22
C PRO A 93 -4.28 7.20 -20.08
N SER A 94 -4.14 8.09 -21.08
CA SER A 94 -5.22 8.26 -22.04
C SER A 94 -5.49 6.88 -22.64
N ALA A 95 -6.75 6.51 -22.82
CA ALA A 95 -7.07 5.35 -23.65
C ALA A 95 -6.30 5.50 -24.98
N PRO A 96 -5.74 4.41 -25.53
CA PRO A 96 -5.25 4.46 -26.90
C PRO A 96 -6.41 4.87 -27.83
N PRO A 97 -6.11 5.58 -28.92
CA PRO A 97 -7.12 6.03 -29.88
C PRO A 97 -7.92 4.87 -30.49
#